data_AF-S3B025-F1
#
_entry.id   AF-S3B025-F1
#
_cell.length_a   1.000
_cell.length_b   1.000
_cell.length_c   1.000
_cell.angle_alpha   90.00
_cell.angle_beta   90.00
_cell.angle_gamma   90.00
#
_symmetry.space_group_name_H-M   'P 1'
#
loop_
_entity.id
_entity.type
_entity.pdbx_description
1 polymer ?
#
loop_
_entity_poly.entity_id
_entity_poly.type
_entity_poly.pdbx_seq_one_letter_code
_entity_poly.pdbx_strand_id
1 'polypeptide(L)'
;MFDGFLDALGGEDAWQDWLDAAAPLSGDGCGQAARLAGRNRSDLLSCAPVTREGDDGYSVRIETRFDTGDTLIPGTGHRPARATATAVLRPRCVPAPGDGTGDEAGDESGEGEEGEEDAEEIALVCDGEDLTISTQDEDDVDVRPSDLFSVVLVE
;
A
#
# COMPACT_ATOMS: atom_id res chain seq x y z
N MET A 1 4.77 8.95 0.13
CA MET A 1 3.41 8.41 0.33
C MET A 1 3.15 8.19 1.81
N PHE A 2 3.88 7.30 2.49
CA PHE A 2 3.71 7.12 3.94
C PHE A 2 4.07 8.37 4.76
N ASP A 3 5.19 9.03 4.46
CA ASP A 3 5.55 10.28 5.17
C ASP A 3 4.48 11.37 4.98
N GLY A 4 3.89 11.46 3.79
CA GLY A 4 2.80 12.40 3.51
C GLY A 4 1.48 12.04 4.19
N PHE A 5 1.24 10.75 4.45
CA PHE A 5 0.14 10.30 5.31
C PHE A 5 0.38 10.72 6.75
N LEU A 6 1.57 10.52 7.29
CA LEU A 6 1.93 10.95 8.65
C LEU A 6 1.78 12.47 8.81
N ASP A 7 2.29 13.24 7.84
CA ASP A 7 2.12 14.71 7.80
C ASP A 7 0.64 15.14 7.76
N ALA A 8 -0.25 14.29 7.24
CA ALA A 8 -1.68 14.59 7.07
C ALA A 8 -2.56 14.21 8.27
N LEU A 9 -2.02 13.46 9.26
CA LEU A 9 -2.77 13.03 10.44
C LEU A 9 -3.29 14.21 11.29
N GLY A 10 -2.64 15.38 11.21
CA GLY A 10 -3.07 16.59 11.91
C GLY A 10 -4.21 17.38 11.23
N GLY A 11 -4.82 16.88 10.14
CA GLY A 11 -5.88 17.55 9.41
C GLY A 11 -7.16 16.71 9.31
N GLU A 12 -8.31 17.34 9.50
CA GLU A 12 -9.65 16.74 9.58
C GLU A 12 -10.00 15.76 8.44
N ASP A 13 -9.67 16.05 7.19
CA ASP A 13 -10.02 15.19 6.03
C ASP A 13 -8.81 14.80 5.15
N ALA A 14 -7.61 15.30 5.45
CA ALA A 14 -6.46 15.17 4.54
C ALA A 14 -5.89 13.74 4.49
N TRP A 15 -5.98 12.98 5.59
CA TRP A 15 -5.41 11.64 5.69
C TRP A 15 -6.23 10.58 4.94
N GLN A 16 -7.53 10.79 4.74
CA GLN A 16 -8.40 9.87 4.01
C GLN A 16 -8.04 9.80 2.52
N ASP A 17 -7.76 10.96 1.90
CA ASP A 17 -7.27 11.03 0.51
C ASP A 17 -5.97 10.24 0.31
N TRP A 18 -5.13 10.14 1.34
CA TRP A 18 -3.91 9.33 1.31
C TRP A 18 -4.20 7.83 1.45
N LEU A 19 -5.18 7.43 2.28
CA LEU A 19 -5.62 6.05 2.41
C LEU A 19 -6.28 5.52 1.14
N ASP A 20 -7.04 6.36 0.45
CA ASP A 20 -7.63 6.02 -0.85
C ASP A 20 -6.60 5.89 -1.98
N ALA A 21 -5.31 6.07 -1.66
CA ALA A 21 -4.20 6.05 -2.60
C ALA A 21 -4.40 7.01 -3.79
N ALA A 22 -5.15 8.11 -3.59
CA ALA A 22 -5.46 9.09 -4.63
C ALA A 22 -4.22 9.90 -5.06
N ALA A 23 -3.16 9.88 -4.26
CA ALA A 23 -1.90 10.55 -4.56
C ALA A 23 -1.02 9.72 -5.52
N PRO A 24 -0.46 10.34 -6.59
CA PRO A 24 0.45 9.65 -7.49
C PRO A 24 1.66 9.06 -6.77
N LEU A 25 2.10 7.88 -7.21
CA LEU A 25 3.31 7.23 -6.69
C LEU A 25 4.53 8.16 -6.84
N SER A 26 5.01 8.67 -5.71
CA SER A 26 6.04 9.73 -5.65
C SER A 26 7.47 9.22 -5.41
N GLY A 27 7.70 7.90 -5.47
CA GLY A 27 8.98 7.24 -5.15
C GLY A 27 9.74 6.68 -6.36
N ASP A 28 11.01 6.29 -6.15
CA ASP A 28 11.83 5.60 -7.16
C ASP A 28 11.53 4.08 -7.22
N GLY A 29 10.29 3.74 -7.55
CA GLY A 29 9.85 2.33 -7.66
C GLY A 29 10.65 1.55 -8.69
N CYS A 30 10.98 2.18 -9.83
CA CYS A 30 11.76 1.53 -10.89
C CYS A 30 13.22 1.28 -10.51
N GLY A 31 13.87 2.19 -9.79
CA GLY A 31 15.22 1.96 -9.27
C GLY A 31 15.26 0.84 -8.22
N GLN A 32 14.27 0.76 -7.34
CA GLN A 32 14.14 -0.36 -6.39
C GLN A 32 13.89 -1.69 -7.11
N ALA A 33 13.04 -1.69 -8.15
CA ALA A 33 12.81 -2.87 -8.99
C ALA A 33 14.10 -3.32 -9.70
N ALA A 34 14.89 -2.39 -10.24
CA ALA A 34 16.19 -2.69 -10.85
C ALA A 34 17.17 -3.28 -9.84
N ARG A 35 17.24 -2.73 -8.62
CA ARG A 35 18.09 -3.25 -7.53
C ARG A 35 17.69 -4.67 -7.15
N LEU A 36 16.38 -4.94 -7.03
CA LEU A 36 15.86 -6.27 -6.72
C LEU A 36 16.12 -7.27 -7.86
N ALA A 37 15.93 -6.87 -9.12
CA ALA A 37 16.26 -7.68 -10.28
C ALA A 37 17.75 -8.05 -10.29
N GLY A 38 18.63 -7.07 -10.03
CA GLY A 38 20.07 -7.29 -9.95
C GLY A 38 20.48 -8.32 -8.90
N ARG A 39 19.84 -8.31 -7.72
CA ARG A 39 20.03 -9.32 -6.67
C ARG A 39 19.62 -10.72 -7.11
N ASN A 40 18.61 -10.82 -7.98
CA ASN A 40 18.15 -12.07 -8.57
C ASN A 40 18.92 -12.48 -9.84
N ARG A 41 20.04 -11.79 -10.15
CA ARG A 41 20.83 -11.97 -11.37
C ARG A 41 19.98 -11.76 -12.63
N SER A 42 19.15 -10.73 -12.62
CA SER A 42 18.33 -10.32 -13.76
C SER A 42 18.55 -8.84 -14.07
N ASP A 43 18.30 -8.47 -15.31
CA ASP A 43 18.31 -7.08 -15.77
C ASP A 43 16.87 -6.60 -15.99
N LEU A 44 16.60 -5.36 -15.59
CA LEU A 44 15.31 -4.71 -15.79
C LEU A 44 15.23 -4.23 -17.25
N LEU A 45 14.31 -4.81 -18.02
CA LEU A 45 14.09 -4.45 -19.43
C LEU A 45 13.15 -3.26 -19.57
N SER A 46 12.13 -3.17 -18.73
CA SER A 46 11.21 -2.04 -18.67
C SER A 46 10.56 -1.94 -17.31
N CYS A 47 10.23 -0.72 -16.90
CA CYS A 47 9.42 -0.42 -15.74
C CYS A 47 8.57 0.81 -16.04
N ALA A 48 7.29 0.75 -15.72
CA ALA A 48 6.38 1.87 -15.88
C ALA A 48 5.37 1.90 -14.73
N PRO A 49 5.00 3.10 -14.23
CA PRO A 49 3.83 3.23 -13.37
C PRO A 49 2.57 2.83 -14.16
N VAL A 50 1.63 2.18 -13.50
CA VAL A 50 0.36 1.74 -14.07
C VAL A 50 -0.74 1.86 -13.03
N THR A 51 -1.99 2.00 -13.47
CA THR A 51 -3.18 1.87 -12.62
C THR A 51 -3.94 0.64 -13.07
N ARG A 52 -4.30 -0.27 -12.15
CA ARG A 52 -5.11 -1.47 -12.42
C ARG A 52 -6.18 -1.60 -11.36
N GLU A 53 -7.42 -1.83 -11.79
CA GLU A 53 -8.57 -1.97 -10.88
C GLU A 53 -8.80 -0.77 -9.94
N GLY A 54 -8.29 0.42 -10.29
CA GLY A 54 -8.33 1.61 -9.45
C GLY A 54 -7.09 1.79 -8.56
N ASP A 55 -6.27 0.75 -8.43
CA ASP A 55 -5.05 0.75 -7.61
C ASP A 55 -3.82 1.15 -8.45
N ASP A 56 -2.99 2.04 -7.90
CA ASP A 56 -1.73 2.45 -8.52
C ASP A 56 -0.60 1.45 -8.24
N GLY A 57 0.30 1.29 -9.21
CA GLY A 57 1.39 0.33 -9.12
C GLY A 57 2.46 0.46 -10.20
N TYR A 58 3.24 -0.61 -10.36
CA TYR A 58 4.27 -0.70 -11.39
C TYR A 58 4.17 -2.02 -12.16
N SER A 59 4.32 -1.93 -13.48
CA SER A 59 4.54 -3.08 -14.34
C SER A 59 6.00 -3.16 -14.73
N VAL A 60 6.63 -4.30 -14.43
CA VAL A 60 8.05 -4.55 -14.66
C VAL A 60 8.24 -5.73 -15.60
N ARG A 61 9.24 -5.63 -16.46
CA ARG A 61 9.70 -6.74 -17.29
C ARG A 61 11.19 -6.95 -17.06
N ILE A 62 11.58 -8.19 -16.80
CA ILE A 62 12.96 -8.57 -16.50
C ILE A 62 13.43 -9.67 -17.45
N GLU A 63 14.75 -9.81 -17.55
CA GLU A 63 15.42 -10.95 -18.19
C GLU A 63 16.54 -11.48 -17.29
N THR A 64 16.68 -12.80 -17.18
CA THR A 64 17.74 -13.42 -16.39
C THR A 64 19.10 -13.30 -17.09
N ARG A 65 20.16 -13.02 -16.33
CA ARG A 65 21.57 -13.05 -16.82
C ARG A 65 22.14 -14.46 -16.90
N PHE A 66 21.36 -15.44 -16.50
CA PHE A 66 21.67 -16.86 -16.60
C PHE A 66 20.61 -17.53 -17.47
N ASP A 67 20.97 -18.65 -18.08
CA ASP A 67 20.05 -19.43 -18.89
C ASP A 67 19.38 -20.54 -18.08
N THR A 68 18.39 -21.20 -18.69
CA THR A 68 17.70 -22.37 -18.12
C THR A 68 18.59 -23.60 -17.91
N GLY A 69 19.86 -23.57 -18.32
CA GLY A 69 20.76 -24.71 -18.27
C GLY A 69 20.31 -25.86 -19.17
N ASP A 70 20.78 -27.06 -18.82
CA ASP A 70 20.35 -28.30 -19.47
C ASP A 70 18.92 -28.64 -19.05
N THR A 71 18.11 -28.99 -20.04
CA THR A 71 16.69 -29.30 -19.86
C THR A 71 16.35 -30.60 -20.55
N LEU A 72 15.39 -31.32 -19.97
CA LEU A 72 14.88 -32.56 -20.53
C LEU A 72 14.09 -32.36 -21.82
N ILE A 73 13.57 -31.14 -22.07
CA ILE A 73 12.80 -30.82 -23.27
C ILE A 73 13.76 -30.34 -24.38
N PRO A 74 13.93 -31.12 -25.47
CA PRO A 74 14.87 -30.77 -26.54
C PRO A 74 14.64 -29.36 -27.09
N GLY A 75 15.74 -28.62 -27.25
CA GLY A 75 15.71 -27.27 -27.80
C GLY A 75 15.35 -26.16 -26.81
N THR A 76 14.92 -26.45 -25.57
CA THR A 76 14.55 -25.41 -24.57
C THR A 76 15.68 -25.00 -23.63
N GLY A 77 16.87 -25.57 -23.82
CA GLY A 77 18.05 -25.30 -22.99
C GLY A 77 18.73 -24.01 -23.39
N HIS A 78 19.59 -23.51 -22.49
CA HIS A 78 20.50 -22.40 -22.75
C HIS A 78 19.83 -21.11 -23.26
N ARG A 79 18.62 -20.82 -22.79
CA ARG A 79 17.94 -19.55 -23.09
C ARG A 79 17.70 -18.72 -21.83
N PRO A 80 17.92 -17.40 -21.85
CA PRO A 80 17.52 -16.53 -20.75
C PRO A 80 16.00 -16.51 -20.62
N ALA A 81 15.53 -16.44 -19.38
CA ALA A 81 14.11 -16.37 -19.05
C ALA A 81 13.66 -14.90 -18.98
N ARG A 82 12.44 -14.65 -19.47
CA ARG A 82 11.78 -13.34 -19.38
C ARG A 82 10.54 -13.48 -18.51
N ALA A 83 10.31 -12.48 -17.68
CA ALA A 83 9.12 -12.41 -16.85
C ALA A 83 8.58 -10.99 -16.86
N THR A 84 7.25 -10.89 -16.83
CA THR A 84 6.53 -9.64 -16.61
C THR A 84 5.71 -9.81 -15.34
N ALA A 85 5.70 -8.80 -14.49
CA ALA A 85 4.86 -8.77 -13.30
C ALA A 85 4.29 -7.36 -13.13
N THR A 86 3.04 -7.28 -12.72
CA THR A 86 2.41 -6.03 -12.31
C THR A 86 2.06 -6.14 -10.84
N ALA A 87 2.53 -5.18 -10.05
CA ALA A 87 2.23 -5.09 -8.63
C ALA A 87 1.52 -3.76 -8.37
N VAL A 88 0.40 -3.81 -7.65
CA VAL A 88 -0.36 -2.61 -7.24
C VAL A 88 -0.43 -2.52 -5.72
N LEU A 89 -0.58 -1.29 -5.23
CA LEU A 89 -0.78 -0.96 -3.83
C LEU A 89 -2.29 -0.89 -3.57
N ARG A 90 -2.79 -1.76 -2.72
CA ARG A 90 -4.20 -1.80 -2.34
C ARG A 90 -4.37 -1.40 -0.86
N PRO A 91 -5.26 -0.44 -0.56
CA PRO A 91 -5.62 -0.12 0.82
C PRO A 91 -6.18 -1.35 1.55
N ARG A 92 -5.74 -1.59 2.78
CA ARG A 92 -6.27 -2.66 3.66
C ARG A 92 -7.32 -2.12 4.63
N CYS A 93 -7.27 -0.82 4.89
CA CYS A 93 -8.01 -0.15 5.93
C CYS A 93 -9.09 0.73 5.34
N VAL A 94 -10.18 0.87 6.09
CA VAL A 94 -11.23 1.87 5.88
C VAL A 94 -11.47 2.61 7.19
N PRO A 95 -11.97 3.86 7.17
CA PRO A 95 -12.35 4.57 8.39
C PRO A 95 -13.40 3.78 9.20
N ALA A 96 -13.27 3.76 10.53
CA ALA A 96 -14.26 3.19 11.42
C ALA A 96 -15.57 4.01 11.40
N PRO A 97 -16.74 3.37 11.63
CA PRO A 97 -18.01 4.10 11.69
C PRO A 97 -18.00 5.10 12.86
N GLY A 98 -18.17 6.39 12.54
CA GLY A 98 -18.07 7.50 13.50
C GLY A 98 -16.83 8.38 13.32
N ASP A 99 -15.81 7.87 12.65
CA ASP A 99 -14.54 8.58 12.34
C ASP A 99 -14.58 9.31 10.99
N GLY A 100 -15.74 9.29 10.29
CA GLY A 100 -15.84 9.64 8.87
C GLY A 100 -17.12 10.34 8.40
N THR A 101 -17.91 10.94 9.29
CA THR A 101 -19.05 11.78 8.88
C THR A 101 -19.32 12.87 9.90
N GLY A 102 -19.34 14.12 9.43
CA GLY A 102 -20.09 15.19 10.09
C GLY A 102 -21.56 14.82 10.30
N ASP A 103 -22.13 15.39 11.35
CA ASP A 103 -23.49 15.24 11.87
C ASP A 103 -24.59 14.88 10.86
N GLU A 104 -25.39 13.86 11.17
CA GLU A 104 -26.85 13.92 11.03
C GLU A 104 -27.51 13.20 12.23
N ALA A 105 -28.42 13.90 12.89
CA ALA A 105 -29.10 13.50 14.12
C ALA A 105 -29.97 12.23 13.97
N GLY A 106 -29.95 11.36 14.99
CA GLY A 106 -30.83 10.21 15.14
C GLY A 106 -30.77 9.60 16.53
N ASP A 107 -31.60 10.16 17.42
CA ASP A 107 -31.93 9.76 18.79
C ASP A 107 -32.34 8.26 18.92
N GLU A 108 -31.79 7.54 19.90
CA GLU A 108 -32.50 6.84 21.01
C GLU A 108 -31.74 5.60 21.52
N SER A 109 -31.31 5.69 22.80
CA SER A 109 -31.14 4.62 23.80
C SER A 109 -29.96 3.63 23.72
N GLY A 110 -28.95 3.89 24.56
CA GLY A 110 -27.98 2.92 25.09
C GLY A 110 -27.17 3.53 26.24
N GLU A 111 -27.38 3.03 27.46
CA GLU A 111 -26.89 3.58 28.73
C GLU A 111 -25.39 3.25 28.99
N GLY A 112 -24.56 4.26 29.30
CA GLY A 112 -23.24 4.20 29.97
C GLY A 112 -22.12 3.47 29.20
N GLU A 113 -20.93 4.02 28.99
CA GLU A 113 -20.04 4.63 29.99
C GLU A 113 -19.18 5.75 29.39
N GLU A 114 -19.07 6.83 30.18
CA GLU A 114 -17.94 7.75 30.39
C GLU A 114 -17.07 8.10 29.17
N GLY A 115 -17.28 9.34 28.69
CA GLY A 115 -16.48 9.92 27.62
C GLY A 115 -15.04 10.20 28.02
N GLU A 116 -14.17 10.03 27.02
CA GLU A 116 -12.92 10.76 26.90
C GLU A 116 -13.05 11.59 25.62
N GLU A 117 -12.89 12.90 25.80
CA GLU A 117 -12.90 13.90 24.74
C GLU A 117 -11.51 13.90 24.09
N ASP A 118 -11.11 12.82 23.43
CA ASP A 118 -9.83 12.78 22.73
C ASP A 118 -10.08 12.87 21.23
N ALA A 119 -10.26 14.10 20.75
CA ALA A 119 -10.32 14.43 19.33
C ALA A 119 -8.95 14.27 18.62
N GLU A 120 -8.15 13.29 19.05
CA GLU A 120 -6.74 13.14 18.70
C GLU A 120 -6.36 11.68 18.40
N GLU A 121 -7.32 10.79 18.18
CA GLU A 121 -7.09 9.42 17.72
C GLU A 121 -7.92 9.11 16.47
N ILE A 122 -7.32 8.48 15.48
CA ILE A 122 -7.97 8.03 14.24
C ILE A 122 -8.25 6.53 14.36
N ALA A 123 -9.51 6.14 14.17
CA ALA A 123 -9.92 4.75 14.20
C ALA A 123 -10.10 4.18 12.78
N LEU A 124 -9.37 3.11 12.48
CA LEU A 124 -9.41 2.38 11.22
C LEU A 124 -9.83 0.92 11.43
N VAL A 125 -10.51 0.36 10.44
CA VAL A 125 -10.78 -1.08 10.36
C VAL A 125 -9.95 -1.66 9.23
N CYS A 126 -8.95 -2.47 9.57
CA CYS A 126 -7.98 -3.05 8.64
C CYS A 126 -8.16 -4.57 8.58
N ASP A 127 -8.59 -5.10 7.43
CA ASP A 127 -8.93 -6.53 7.27
C ASP A 127 -9.89 -7.10 8.35
N GLY A 128 -10.72 -6.23 8.94
CA GLY A 128 -11.66 -6.58 10.01
C GLY A 128 -11.10 -6.52 11.42
N GLU A 129 -9.87 -6.03 11.60
CA GLU A 129 -9.26 -5.74 12.90
C GLU A 129 -9.22 -4.22 13.12
N ASP A 130 -9.54 -3.77 14.35
CA ASP A 130 -9.51 -2.36 14.70
C ASP A 130 -8.06 -1.89 14.92
N LEU A 131 -7.70 -0.77 14.30
CA LEU A 131 -6.41 -0.09 14.42
C LEU A 131 -6.66 1.36 14.83
N THR A 132 -6.17 1.74 16.01
CA THR A 132 -6.22 3.12 16.49
C THR A 132 -4.86 3.78 16.30
N ILE A 133 -4.84 4.99 15.76
CA ILE A 133 -3.64 5.79 15.52
C ILE A 133 -3.75 7.08 16.32
N SER A 134 -2.89 7.26 17.31
CA SER A 134 -2.84 8.51 18.08
C SER A 134 -2.11 9.60 17.26
N THR A 135 -2.70 10.80 17.22
CA THR A 135 -2.20 11.96 16.45
C THR A 135 -1.40 12.96 17.30
N GLN A 136 -1.37 12.76 18.63
CA GLN A 136 -0.72 13.66 19.59
C GLN A 136 0.81 13.64 19.52
N ASP A 137 1.40 12.52 19.08
CA ASP A 137 2.84 12.33 19.01
C ASP A 137 3.24 11.75 17.64
N GLU A 138 3.52 12.63 16.67
CA GLU A 138 3.98 12.26 15.32
C GLU A 138 5.24 11.36 15.35
N ASP A 139 6.04 11.45 16.42
CA ASP A 139 7.27 10.68 16.63
C ASP A 139 7.03 9.29 17.27
N ASP A 140 5.83 9.00 17.80
CA ASP A 140 5.47 7.74 18.50
C ASP A 140 4.36 6.94 17.79
N VAL A 141 4.03 7.30 16.54
CA VAL A 141 3.09 6.54 15.71
C VAL A 141 3.69 5.17 15.32
N ASP A 142 3.34 4.10 16.05
CA ASP A 142 3.72 2.71 15.75
C ASP A 142 2.85 2.09 14.63
N VAL A 143 2.82 2.75 13.47
CA VAL A 143 2.13 2.27 12.27
C VAL A 143 3.15 2.09 11.17
N ARG A 144 3.07 0.98 10.44
CA ARG A 144 3.92 0.74 9.27
C ARG A 144 3.08 0.84 8.00
N PRO A 145 3.69 1.15 6.85
CA PRO A 145 2.99 1.10 5.57
C PRO A 145 2.31 -0.24 5.29
N SER A 146 2.86 -1.35 5.80
CA SER A 146 2.30 -2.70 5.63
C SER A 146 1.02 -2.95 6.43
N ASP A 147 0.77 -2.14 7.46
CA ASP A 147 -0.43 -2.25 8.28
C ASP A 147 -1.61 -1.59 7.53
N LEU A 148 -1.33 -0.52 6.77
CA LEU A 148 -2.33 0.22 5.99
C LEU A 148 -2.53 -0.27 4.56
N PHE A 149 -1.48 -0.77 3.91
CA PHE A 149 -1.49 -1.14 2.51
C PHE A 149 -0.96 -2.55 2.29
N SER A 150 -1.51 -3.21 1.27
CA SER A 150 -1.03 -4.49 0.76
C SER A 150 -0.44 -4.31 -0.63
N VAL A 151 0.59 -5.09 -0.95
CA VAL A 151 1.11 -5.20 -2.32
C VAL A 151 0.60 -6.49 -2.92
N VAL A 152 -0.19 -6.39 -3.97
CA VAL A 152 -0.78 -7.55 -4.66
C VAL A 152 -0.31 -7.62 -6.10
N LEU A 153 -0.15 -8.85 -6.60
CA LEU A 153 0.16 -9.10 -8.00
C LEU A 153 -1.13 -9.18 -8.80
N VAL A 154 -1.17 -8.45 -9.91
CA VAL A 154 -2.29 -8.42 -10.85
C VAL A 154 -1.80 -8.71 -12.26
N GLU A 155 -2.72 -9.16 -13.13
CA GLU A 155 -2.47 -9.39 -14.55
C GLU A 155 -2.60 -8.09 -15.36
#